data_AF-A0A7G2IUM5-F1
#
_entry.id   AF-A0A7G2IUM5-F1
#
_cell.length_a   1.000
_cell.length_b   1.000
_cell.length_c   1.000
_cell.angle_alpha   90.00
_cell.angle_beta   90.00
_cell.angle_gamma   90.00
#
_symmetry.space_group_name_H-M   'P 1'
#
loop_
_entity.id
_entity.type
_entity.pdbx_description
1 polymer ?
#
loop_
_entity_poly.entity_id
_entity_poly.type
_entity_poly.pdbx_seq_one_letter_code
_entity_poly.pdbx_strand_id
1 'polypeptide(L)' 'MGKLKKSVRGLIVVHPMTELGREMGLKEMTGFAKSEF' A
#
# COMPACT_ATOMS: atom_id res chain seq x y z
N MET A 1 3.78 -8.70 5.18
CA MET A 1 2.83 -7.63 5.59
C MET A 1 2.05 -7.89 6.89
N GLY A 2 1.85 -9.12 7.37
CA GLY A 2 0.90 -9.37 8.48
C GLY A 2 1.17 -8.56 9.76
N LYS A 3 2.42 -8.52 10.24
CA LYS A 3 2.82 -7.72 11.40
C LYS A 3 2.70 -6.21 11.12
N LEU A 4 3.24 -5.76 9.99
CA LEU A 4 3.24 -4.35 9.58
C LEU A 4 1.82 -3.78 9.45
N LYS A 5 0.89 -4.50 8.80
CA LYS A 5 -0.51 -4.09 8.63
C LYS A 5 -1.29 -4.05 9.94
N LYS A 6 -0.89 -4.85 10.94
CA LYS A 6 -1.46 -4.80 12.29
C LYS A 6 -0.88 -3.64 13.11
N SER A 7 0.41 -3.35 12.95
CA SER A 7 1.09 -2.27 13.66
C SER A 7 0.72 -0.88 13.15
N VAL A 8 0.45 -0.74 11.84
CA VAL A 8 0.15 0.54 11.20
C VAL A 8 -1.35 0.66 10.95
N ARG A 9 -2.03 1.39 11.84
CA ARG A 9 -3.47 1.60 11.75
C ARG A 9 -3.80 2.45 10.53
N GLY A 10 -4.60 1.89 9.61
CA GLY A 10 -4.99 2.58 8.38
C GLY A 10 -3.99 2.42 7.22
N LEU A 11 -3.09 1.44 7.28
CA LEU A 11 -2.22 1.08 6.15
C LEU A 11 -3.05 0.55 4.96
N ILE A 12 -3.04 1.31 3.87
CA ILE A 12 -3.61 0.94 2.57
C ILE A 12 -2.49 0.35 1.73
N VAL A 13 -2.72 -0.81 1.11
CA VAL A 13 -1.72 -1.45 0.25
C VAL A 13 -2.29 -1.59 -1.15
N VAL A 14 -1.58 -1.06 -2.14
CA VAL A 14 -1.95 -1.08 -3.55
C VAL A 14 -0.99 -2.00 -4.31
N HIS A 15 -1.55 -2.86 -5.14
CA HIS A 15 -0.77 -3.78 -5.98
C HIS A 15 -0.67 -3.22 -7.41
N PRO A 16 0.48 -3.32 -8.10
CA PRO A 16 0.69 -2.70 -9.41
C PRO A 16 -0.24 -3.24 -10.51
N MET A 17 -0.79 -4.44 -10.32
CA MET A 17 -1.73 -5.03 -11.28
C MET A 17 -3.19 -4.58 -11.11
N THR A 18 -3.54 -3.87 -10.03
CA THR A 18 -4.90 -3.32 -9.89
C THR A 18 -5.07 -2.14 -10.83
N GLU A 19 -6.31 -1.81 -11.20
CA GLU A 19 -6.62 -0.65 -12.04
C GLU A 19 -6.02 0.63 -11.45
N LEU A 20 -6.25 0.87 -10.15
CA LEU A 20 -5.64 1.98 -9.42
C LEU A 20 -4.10 1.96 -9.48
N GLY A 21 -3.46 0.81 -9.28
CA GLY A 21 -2.01 0.70 -9.31
C GLY A 21 -1.41 0.99 -10.68
N ARG A 22 -2.13 0.59 -11.75
CA ARG A 22 -1.75 0.88 -13.14
C ARG A 22 -1.92 2.37 -13.47
N GLU A 23 -3.03 2.98 -13.07
CA GLU A 23 -3.26 4.42 -13.25
C GLU A 23 -2.23 5.27 -12.49
N MET A 24 -1.83 4.82 -11.31
CA MET A 24 -0.78 5.46 -10.50
C MET A 24 0.65 5.15 -11.00
N GLY A 25 0.82 4.32 -12.03
CA GLY A 25 2.12 3.95 -12.58
C GLY A 25 3.00 3.14 -11.62
N LEU A 26 2.41 2.48 -10.64
CA LEU A 26 3.15 1.66 -9.67
C LEU A 26 3.73 0.44 -10.37
N LYS A 27 5.03 0.22 -10.19
CA LYS A 27 5.73 -0.99 -10.69
C LYS A 27 5.84 -2.07 -9.64
N GLU A 28 5.71 -1.69 -8.37
CA GLU A 28 5.84 -2.56 -7.21
C GLU A 28 4.68 -2.31 -6.24
N MET A 29 4.56 -3.19 -5.25
CA MET A 29 3.51 -3.08 -4.24
C MET A 29 3.82 -1.93 -3.29
N THR A 30 2.90 -0.97 -3.17
CA THR A 30 3.11 0.26 -2.39
C THR A 30 2.14 0.35 -1.22
N GLY A 31 2.64 0.78 -0.07
CA GLY A 31 1.84 1.05 1.13
C GLY A 31 1.68 2.55 1.36
N PHE A 32 0.47 2.99 1.71
CA PHE A 32 0.16 4.36 2.09
C PHE A 32 -0.46 4.35 3.49
N ALA A 33 0.01 5.23 4.37
CA ALA A 33 -0.61 5.48 5.66
C ALA A 33 -0.49 6.96 6.02
N LYS A 34 -1.38 7.42 6.91
CA LYS A 34 -1.42 8.81 7.37
C LYS A 34 -0.26 9.16 8.31
N SER A 35 0.23 8.16 9.04
CA SER A 35 1.41 8.24 9.90
C SER A 35 2.60 7.58 9.22
N GLU A 36 3.82 8.01 9.54
CA GLU A 36 5.04 7.32 9.12
C GLU A 36 5.10 5.91 9.71
N PHE A 37 5.68 4.96 8.96
CA PHE A 37 5.79 3.55 9.33
C PHE A 37 6.92 2.80 8.61
#